data_AF-A0A919BPZ4-F1
#
_entry.id   AF-A0A919BPZ4-F1
#
_cell.length_a   1.000
_cell.length_b   1.000
_cell.length_c   1.000
_cell.angle_alpha   90.00
_cell.angle_beta   90.00
_cell.angle_gamma   90.00
#
_symmetry.space_group_name_H-M   'P 1'
#
loop_
_entity.id
_entity.type
_entity.pdbx_description
1 polymer ?
#
loop_
_entity_poly.entity_id
_entity_poly.type
_entity_poly.pdbx_seq_one_letter_code
_entity_poly.pdbx_strand_id
1 'polypeptide(L)'
;MATEPVGGTPVMKQTERFMTGGCLVLLILLILTGAGLVGTVGYTLWRIDNTTEKNRVAAEAELRNLIDHTARESAQTLRASATSDPVTLTALIGQRTGAPVITYDTTHNEFTAVVEKAVIYQRAGILGLRPNWITTCVTLTYALGPTRTWRVNTTTRETVSCLPSKQIGDLVRSAKQVLENLDNDLMTVTEAQLVLDQARSPGRLTVKKVAHGKRTTIVTAVLTDMAGTVDQCYLLTLPRPGNEVPGPVTAAPASSC
;
A
#
# COMPACT_ATOMS: atom_id res chain seq x y z
N MET A 1 -12.24 63.68 89.58
CA MET A 1 -11.60 64.34 88.41
C MET A 1 -10.70 63.28 87.80
N ALA A 2 -11.18 62.56 86.77
CA ALA A 2 -10.98 62.85 85.33
C ALA A 2 -9.55 62.47 84.90
N THR A 3 -9.25 61.66 83.88
CA THR A 3 -9.99 61.27 82.65
C THR A 3 -9.19 60.16 81.97
N GLU A 4 -9.85 59.10 81.48
CA GLU A 4 -9.43 58.41 80.25
C GLU A 4 -9.54 59.40 79.06
N PRO A 5 -8.77 59.30 77.95
CA PRO A 5 -9.14 58.31 76.90
C PRO A 5 -8.08 57.86 75.86
N VAL A 6 -8.55 56.94 75.00
CA VAL A 6 -8.13 56.58 73.62
C VAL A 6 -6.87 55.70 73.53
N GLY A 7 -6.91 54.43 73.12
CA GLY A 7 -7.64 53.91 71.95
C GLY A 7 -6.66 53.74 70.79
N GLY A 8 -5.76 52.75 70.90
CA GLY A 8 -4.82 52.36 69.84
C GLY A 8 -5.11 50.93 69.41
N THR A 9 -5.84 50.79 68.31
CA THR A 9 -6.20 49.53 67.64
C THR A 9 -4.98 48.68 67.26
N PRO A 10 -4.91 47.39 67.63
CA PRO A 10 -4.01 46.45 66.98
C PRO A 10 -4.63 45.95 65.66
N VAL A 11 -4.88 46.84 64.71
CA VAL A 11 -5.49 46.49 63.40
C VAL A 11 -4.42 46.49 62.31
N MET A 12 -3.30 45.79 62.54
CA MET A 12 -2.35 45.48 61.45
C MET A 12 -1.87 44.03 61.43
N LYS A 13 -2.20 43.20 62.44
CA LYS A 13 -1.75 41.78 62.46
C LYS A 13 -2.71 40.79 61.81
N GLN A 14 -3.91 41.23 61.42
CA GLN A 14 -4.96 40.34 60.91
C GLN A 14 -5.05 40.33 59.38
N THR A 15 -4.66 41.43 58.72
CA THR A 15 -4.71 41.56 57.25
C THR A 15 -3.63 40.72 56.55
N GLU A 16 -2.45 40.56 57.14
CA GLU A 16 -1.38 39.70 56.61
C GLU A 16 -1.71 38.21 56.70
N ARG A 17 -2.46 37.77 57.73
CA ARG A 17 -2.93 36.37 57.88
C ARG A 17 -3.99 35.97 56.85
N PHE A 18 -4.83 36.91 56.42
CA PHE A 18 -5.80 36.66 55.35
C PHE A 18 -5.15 36.64 53.96
N MET A 19 -4.15 37.50 53.71
CA MET A 19 -3.38 37.47 52.44
C MET A 19 -2.55 36.19 52.29
N THR A 20 -1.90 35.72 53.36
CA THR A 20 -1.13 34.46 53.32
C THR A 20 -2.02 33.22 53.21
N GLY A 21 -3.17 33.18 53.89
CA GLY A 21 -4.15 32.10 53.75
C GLY A 21 -4.77 32.03 52.35
N GLY A 22 -5.16 33.17 51.78
CA GLY A 22 -5.70 33.25 50.42
C GLY A 22 -4.69 32.87 49.35
N CYS A 23 -3.44 33.31 49.49
CA CYS A 23 -2.35 32.92 48.58
C CYS A 23 -2.05 31.42 48.66
N LEU A 24 -2.05 30.83 49.86
CA LEU A 24 -1.81 29.41 50.06
C LEU A 24 -2.94 28.55 49.48
N VAL A 25 -4.21 28.95 49.65
CA VAL A 25 -5.36 28.26 49.03
C VAL A 25 -5.30 28.36 47.50
N LEU A 26 -4.97 29.53 46.95
CA LEU A 26 -4.80 29.71 45.50
C LEU A 26 -3.68 28.81 44.96
N LEU A 27 -2.55 28.74 45.67
CA LEU A 27 -1.41 27.93 45.28
C LEU A 27 -1.74 26.43 45.33
N ILE A 28 -2.45 25.96 46.36
CA ILE A 28 -2.96 24.58 46.43
C ILE A 28 -3.88 24.29 45.25
N LEU A 29 -4.81 25.20 44.93
CA LEU A 29 -5.74 25.03 43.82
C LEU A 29 -5.02 24.99 42.47
N LEU A 30 -3.99 25.83 42.28
CA LEU A 30 -3.11 25.80 41.10
C LEU A 30 -2.32 24.49 41.01
N ILE A 31 -1.81 23.96 42.12
CA ILE A 31 -1.12 22.66 42.14
C ILE A 31 -2.08 21.53 41.77
N LEU A 32 -3.27 21.50 42.37
CA LEU A 32 -4.26 20.44 42.12
C LEU A 32 -4.77 20.48 40.67
N THR A 33 -5.06 21.67 40.15
CA THR A 33 -5.45 21.85 38.74
C THR A 33 -4.32 21.50 37.79
N GLY A 34 -3.08 21.91 38.09
CA GLY A 34 -1.89 21.55 37.32
C GLY A 34 -1.63 20.04 37.31
N ALA A 35 -1.69 19.39 38.47
CA ALA A 35 -1.55 17.94 38.58
C ALA A 35 -2.68 17.20 37.85
N GLY A 36 -3.93 17.68 37.94
CA GLY A 36 -5.06 17.14 37.20
C GLY A 36 -4.90 17.28 35.68
N LEU A 37 -4.40 18.42 35.21
CA LEU A 37 -4.10 18.65 33.80
C LEU A 37 -3.00 17.71 33.30
N VAL A 38 -1.88 17.62 34.03
CA VAL A 38 -0.78 16.71 33.67
C VAL A 38 -1.24 15.25 33.65
N GLY A 39 -2.04 14.83 34.65
CA GLY A 39 -2.61 13.48 34.68
C GLY A 39 -3.54 13.19 33.50
N THR A 40 -4.41 14.13 33.17
CA THR A 40 -5.36 13.98 32.06
C THR A 40 -4.66 13.97 30.70
N VAL A 41 -3.70 14.88 30.49
CA VAL A 41 -2.89 14.92 29.27
C VAL A 41 -2.03 13.65 29.15
N GLY A 42 -1.38 13.23 30.24
CA GLY A 42 -0.61 11.99 30.27
C GLY A 42 -1.46 10.75 29.94
N TYR A 43 -2.64 10.63 30.54
CA TYR A 43 -3.56 9.51 30.28
C TYR A 43 -4.07 9.50 28.82
N THR A 44 -4.42 10.67 28.27
CA THR A 44 -4.90 10.76 26.88
C THR A 44 -3.80 10.41 25.87
N LEU A 45 -2.58 10.91 26.05
CA LEU A 45 -1.43 10.54 25.22
C LEU A 45 -1.11 9.05 25.32
N TRP A 46 -1.04 8.49 26.53
CA TRP A 46 -0.82 7.06 26.72
C TRP A 46 -1.90 6.21 26.05
N ARG A 47 -3.17 6.60 26.16
CA ARG A 47 -4.29 5.90 25.51
C ARG A 47 -4.17 5.95 23.99
N ILE A 48 -3.80 7.09 23.43
CA ILE A 48 -3.59 7.28 21.99
C ILE A 48 -2.48 6.35 21.48
N ASP A 49 -1.33 6.33 22.16
CA ASP A 49 -0.18 5.52 21.74
C ASP A 49 -0.50 4.02 21.87
N ASN A 50 -1.08 3.60 22.99
CA ASN A 50 -1.46 2.20 23.21
C ASN A 50 -2.52 1.70 22.20
N THR A 51 -3.49 2.55 21.84
CA THR A 51 -4.50 2.20 20.83
C THR A 51 -3.88 2.09 19.44
N THR A 52 -3.01 3.04 19.09
CA THR A 52 -2.28 3.03 17.82
C THR A 52 -1.41 1.79 17.69
N GLU A 53 -0.68 1.44 18.74
CA GLU A 53 0.20 0.28 18.72
C GLU A 53 -0.57 -1.04 18.60
N LYS A 54 -1.68 -1.20 19.33
CA LYS A 54 -2.56 -2.37 19.19
C LYS A 54 -3.08 -2.51 17.77
N ASN A 55 -3.55 -1.42 17.18
CA ASN A 55 -4.07 -1.42 15.80
C ASN A 55 -2.95 -1.72 14.78
N ARG A 56 -1.74 -1.21 15.01
CA ARG A 56 -0.57 -1.51 14.18
C ARG A 56 -0.21 -2.99 14.25
N VAL A 57 -0.09 -3.57 15.44
CA VAL A 57 0.23 -4.99 15.63
C VAL A 57 -0.82 -5.90 14.99
N ALA A 58 -2.11 -5.56 15.12
CA ALA A 58 -3.19 -6.29 14.46
C ALA A 58 -3.06 -6.23 12.92
N ALA A 59 -2.76 -5.07 12.37
CA ALA A 59 -2.55 -4.90 10.93
C ALA A 59 -1.28 -5.59 10.41
N GLU A 60 -0.21 -5.69 11.21
CA GLU A 60 0.98 -6.49 10.84
C GLU A 60 0.65 -7.99 10.79
N ALA A 61 -0.16 -8.48 11.73
CA ALA A 61 -0.65 -9.86 11.71
C ALA A 61 -1.56 -10.11 10.50
N GLU A 62 -2.45 -9.17 10.19
CA GLU A 62 -3.31 -9.23 9.00
C GLU A 62 -2.49 -9.22 7.71
N LEU A 63 -1.47 -8.36 7.60
CA LEU A 63 -0.58 -8.29 6.45
C LEU A 63 0.18 -9.61 6.24
N ARG A 64 0.70 -10.23 7.31
CA ARG A 64 1.32 -11.57 7.22
C ARG A 64 0.33 -12.62 6.75
N ASN A 65 -0.88 -12.63 7.31
CA ASN A 65 -1.94 -13.55 6.88
C ASN A 65 -2.31 -13.35 5.40
N LEU A 66 -2.40 -12.11 4.93
CA LEU A 66 -2.66 -11.77 3.54
C LEU A 66 -1.57 -12.31 2.61
N ILE A 67 -0.29 -12.15 3.00
CA ILE A 67 0.86 -12.64 2.24
C ILE A 67 0.82 -14.17 2.15
N ASP A 68 0.67 -14.85 3.29
CA ASP A 68 0.61 -16.31 3.37
C ASP A 68 -0.58 -16.89 2.59
N HIS A 69 -1.74 -16.23 2.68
CA HIS A 69 -2.93 -16.62 1.95
C HIS A 69 -2.71 -16.48 0.44
N THR A 70 -2.19 -15.35 -0.01
CA THR A 70 -1.86 -15.10 -1.44
C THR A 70 -0.89 -16.17 -1.96
N ALA A 71 0.15 -16.49 -1.19
CA ALA A 71 1.15 -17.50 -1.54
C ALA A 71 0.52 -18.89 -1.69
N ARG A 72 -0.30 -19.31 -0.71
CA ARG A 72 -0.97 -20.62 -0.73
C ARG A 72 -2.00 -20.75 -1.85
N GLU A 73 -2.85 -19.74 -2.04
CA GLU A 73 -3.88 -19.75 -3.09
C GLU A 73 -3.24 -19.79 -4.49
N SER A 74 -2.17 -19.01 -4.69
CA SER A 74 -1.39 -19.03 -5.92
C SER A 74 -0.79 -20.41 -6.17
N ALA A 75 -0.13 -21.01 -5.17
CA ALA A 75 0.43 -22.36 -5.27
C ALA A 75 -0.62 -23.41 -5.64
N GLN A 76 -1.80 -23.34 -5.02
CA GLN A 76 -2.91 -24.25 -5.27
C GLN A 76 -3.44 -24.09 -6.69
N THR A 77 -3.56 -22.86 -7.18
CA THR A 77 -3.97 -22.56 -8.56
C THR A 77 -2.97 -23.09 -9.58
N LEU A 78 -1.67 -22.89 -9.34
CA LEU A 78 -0.61 -23.41 -10.21
C LEU A 78 -0.57 -24.95 -10.21
N ARG A 79 -0.92 -25.58 -9.09
CA ARG A 79 -1.06 -27.04 -9.02
C ARG A 79 -2.27 -27.52 -9.81
N ALA A 80 -3.40 -26.83 -9.67
CA ALA A 80 -4.66 -27.19 -10.32
C ALA A 80 -4.63 -26.99 -11.84
N SER A 81 -3.85 -26.03 -12.35
CA SER A 81 -3.75 -25.77 -13.79
C SER A 81 -3.07 -26.90 -14.57
N ALA A 82 -2.28 -27.75 -13.89
CA ALA A 82 -1.53 -28.88 -14.45
C ALA A 82 -0.61 -28.54 -15.65
N THR A 83 -0.40 -27.25 -15.92
CA THR A 83 0.45 -26.75 -17.00
C THR A 83 1.89 -26.57 -16.52
N SER A 84 2.84 -26.79 -17.44
CA SER A 84 4.26 -26.49 -17.24
C SER A 84 4.75 -25.41 -18.21
N ASP A 85 3.84 -24.81 -19.00
CA ASP A 85 4.18 -23.74 -19.94
C ASP A 85 4.52 -22.44 -19.18
N PRO A 86 5.74 -21.90 -19.29
CA PRO A 86 6.15 -20.71 -18.55
C PRO A 86 5.31 -19.48 -18.86
N VAL A 87 4.80 -19.34 -20.09
CA VAL A 87 3.96 -18.20 -20.48
C VAL A 87 2.65 -18.24 -19.70
N THR A 88 1.96 -19.38 -19.73
CA THR A 88 0.71 -19.60 -19.00
C THR A 88 0.90 -19.43 -17.50
N LEU A 89 1.98 -19.98 -16.94
CA LEU A 89 2.28 -19.87 -15.52
C LEU A 89 2.58 -18.43 -15.10
N THR A 90 3.32 -17.67 -15.90
CA THR A 90 3.58 -16.24 -15.64
C THR A 90 2.28 -15.44 -15.54
N ALA A 91 1.36 -15.65 -16.49
CA ALA A 91 0.06 -14.98 -16.47
C ALA A 91 -0.77 -15.38 -15.23
N LEU A 92 -0.79 -16.67 -14.87
CA LEU A 92 -1.51 -17.16 -13.67
C LEU A 92 -0.94 -16.59 -12.37
N ILE A 93 0.39 -16.54 -12.25
CA ILE A 93 1.07 -15.94 -11.09
C ILE A 93 0.70 -14.45 -11.01
N GLY A 94 0.76 -13.72 -12.13
CA GLY A 94 0.37 -12.30 -12.16
C GLY A 94 -1.08 -12.08 -11.75
N GLN A 95 -1.99 -12.91 -12.25
CA GLN A 95 -3.41 -12.83 -11.91
C GLN A 95 -3.67 -13.07 -10.42
N ARG A 96 -3.00 -14.05 -9.80
CA ARG A 96 -3.26 -14.43 -8.40
C ARG A 96 -2.52 -13.56 -7.38
N THR A 97 -1.31 -13.14 -7.72
CA THR A 97 -0.48 -12.34 -6.80
C THR A 97 -0.74 -10.84 -6.95
N GLY A 98 -1.17 -10.41 -8.13
CA GLY A 98 -1.20 -9.01 -8.54
C GLY A 98 0.18 -8.43 -8.83
N ALA A 99 1.22 -9.27 -8.93
CA ALA A 99 2.60 -8.84 -9.14
C ALA A 99 2.80 -8.25 -10.55
N PRO A 100 3.22 -6.97 -10.65
CA PRO A 100 3.52 -6.37 -11.94
C PRO A 100 4.82 -6.84 -12.57
N VAL A 101 5.73 -7.43 -11.80
CA VAL A 101 7.01 -7.94 -12.30
C VAL A 101 7.14 -9.40 -11.91
N ILE A 102 7.36 -10.24 -12.92
CA ILE A 102 7.54 -11.69 -12.76
C ILE A 102 8.69 -12.12 -13.65
N THR A 103 9.73 -12.65 -13.03
CA THR A 103 10.86 -13.24 -13.73
C THR A 103 10.75 -14.76 -13.70
N TYR A 104 11.29 -15.42 -14.74
CA TYR A 104 11.39 -16.87 -14.81
C TYR A 104 12.86 -17.26 -14.98
N ASP A 105 13.39 -18.04 -14.04
CA ASP A 105 14.69 -18.66 -14.13
C ASP A 105 14.53 -20.07 -14.72
N THR A 106 14.93 -20.22 -15.98
CA THR A 106 14.89 -21.49 -16.72
C THR A 106 15.81 -22.55 -16.12
N THR A 107 16.87 -22.15 -15.42
CA THR A 107 17.86 -23.07 -14.86
C THR A 107 17.29 -23.81 -13.65
N HIS A 108 16.50 -23.11 -12.84
CA HIS A 108 15.92 -23.62 -11.61
C HIS A 108 14.42 -23.94 -11.73
N ASN A 109 13.80 -23.69 -12.89
CA ASN A 109 12.34 -23.75 -13.11
C ASN A 109 11.58 -22.95 -12.03
N GLU A 110 12.04 -21.73 -11.80
CA GLU A 110 11.62 -20.89 -10.68
C GLU A 110 11.04 -19.57 -11.19
N PHE A 111 9.88 -19.19 -10.66
CA PHE A 111 9.26 -17.89 -10.91
C PHE A 111 9.43 -17.00 -9.70
N THR A 112 9.84 -15.75 -9.92
CA THR A 112 9.92 -14.75 -8.86
C THR A 112 8.97 -13.60 -9.17
N ALA A 113 7.95 -13.43 -8.34
CA ALA A 113 6.95 -12.39 -8.44
C ALA A 113 7.16 -11.34 -7.35
N VAL A 114 7.26 -10.07 -7.75
CA VAL A 114 7.49 -8.95 -6.83
C VAL A 114 6.22 -8.10 -6.74
N VAL A 115 5.75 -7.83 -5.52
CA VAL A 115 4.50 -7.09 -5.30
C VAL A 115 4.52 -6.30 -3.99
N GLU A 116 4.02 -5.08 -4.03
CA GLU A 116 3.76 -4.27 -2.84
C GLU A 116 2.43 -4.74 -2.20
N LYS A 117 2.46 -5.12 -0.92
CA LYS A 117 1.25 -5.44 -0.15
C LYS A 117 1.07 -4.40 0.95
N ALA A 118 -0.18 -3.97 1.15
CA ALA A 118 -0.52 -2.98 2.14
C ALA A 118 -1.80 -3.34 2.90
N VAL A 119 -1.85 -3.00 4.18
CA VAL A 119 -3.04 -3.11 5.04
C VAL A 119 -3.27 -1.76 5.73
N ILE A 120 -4.54 -1.36 5.85
CA ILE A 120 -4.94 -0.14 6.54
C ILE A 120 -5.11 -0.43 8.02
N TYR A 121 -4.64 0.46 8.88
CA TYR A 121 -4.96 0.47 10.30
C TYR A 121 -5.39 1.85 10.77
N GLN A 122 -6.12 1.88 11.89
CA GLN A 122 -6.56 3.13 12.48
C GLN A 122 -5.51 3.64 13.48
N ARG A 123 -4.86 4.76 13.17
CA ARG A 123 -4.00 5.49 14.09
C ARG A 123 -4.85 6.41 14.95
N ALA A 124 -4.73 6.30 16.27
CA ALA A 124 -5.38 7.24 17.17
C ALA A 124 -4.62 8.57 17.21
N GLY A 125 -5.34 9.66 17.36
CA GLY A 125 -4.79 10.99 17.57
C GLY A 125 -5.74 11.83 18.41
N ILE A 126 -5.31 13.05 18.75
CA ILE A 126 -6.09 13.98 19.58
C ILE A 126 -7.45 14.29 18.93
N LEU A 127 -7.51 14.30 17.59
CA LEU A 127 -8.71 14.57 16.80
C LEU A 127 -9.47 13.28 16.38
N GLY A 128 -9.21 12.14 17.03
CA GLY A 128 -9.86 10.87 16.73
C GLY A 128 -9.01 9.88 15.93
N LEU A 129 -9.65 8.91 15.27
CA LEU A 129 -8.98 7.89 14.46
C LEU A 129 -8.69 8.41 13.05
N ARG A 130 -7.50 8.09 12.52
CA ARG A 130 -7.11 8.37 11.14
C ARG A 130 -6.59 7.10 10.47
N PRO A 131 -6.93 6.86 9.20
CA PRO A 131 -6.36 5.74 8.47
C PRO A 131 -4.84 5.95 8.29
N ASN A 132 -4.08 4.89 8.48
CA ASN A 132 -2.68 4.80 8.14
C ASN A 132 -2.41 3.43 7.50
N TRP A 133 -1.26 3.28 6.85
CA TRP A 133 -0.93 2.08 6.08
C TRP A 133 0.32 1.42 6.63
N ILE A 134 0.31 0.08 6.63
CA ILE A 134 1.52 -0.73 6.72
C ILE A 134 1.74 -1.30 5.34
N THR A 135 2.86 -0.96 4.73
CA THR A 135 3.21 -1.37 3.38
C THR A 135 4.53 -2.13 3.43
N THR A 136 4.61 -3.25 2.73
CA THR A 136 5.84 -4.05 2.59
C THR A 136 6.02 -4.52 1.17
N CYS A 137 7.28 -4.66 0.76
CA CYS A 137 7.60 -5.31 -0.50
C CYS A 137 7.66 -6.82 -0.28
N VAL A 138 6.96 -7.58 -1.11
CA VAL A 138 6.89 -9.04 -0.99
C VAL A 138 7.44 -9.65 -2.27
N THR A 139 8.38 -10.57 -2.10
CA THR A 139 8.87 -11.42 -3.17
C THR A 139 8.35 -12.84 -2.94
N LEU A 140 7.57 -13.31 -3.90
CA LEU A 140 6.97 -14.64 -3.94
C LEU A 140 7.73 -15.48 -4.94
N THR A 141 8.40 -16.52 -4.46
CA THR A 141 9.21 -17.42 -5.28
C THR A 141 8.52 -18.76 -5.40
N TYR A 142 8.23 -19.19 -6.63
CA TYR A 142 7.54 -20.44 -6.96
C TYR A 142 8.49 -21.37 -7.72
N ALA A 143 8.91 -22.46 -7.08
CA ALA A 143 9.77 -23.46 -7.71
C ALA A 143 8.97 -24.73 -8.02
N LEU A 144 9.07 -25.21 -9.26
CA LEU A 144 8.45 -26.46 -9.68
C LEU A 144 9.37 -27.64 -9.34
N GLY A 145 8.95 -28.47 -8.36
CA GLY A 145 9.68 -29.67 -7.99
C GLY A 145 9.57 -30.81 -9.02
N PRO A 146 10.45 -31.83 -8.93
CA PRO A 146 10.51 -32.95 -9.89
C PRO A 146 9.22 -33.79 -9.93
N THR A 147 8.46 -33.82 -8.84
CA THR A 147 7.16 -34.50 -8.74
C THR A 147 5.97 -33.59 -9.11
N ARG A 148 6.23 -32.47 -9.80
CA ARG A 148 5.25 -31.41 -10.10
C ARG A 148 4.60 -30.80 -8.86
N THR A 149 5.29 -30.85 -7.73
CA THR A 149 4.88 -30.15 -6.51
C THR A 149 5.46 -28.75 -6.50
N TRP A 150 4.60 -27.74 -6.36
CA TRP A 150 5.02 -26.36 -6.19
C TRP A 150 5.55 -26.12 -4.78
N ARG A 151 6.75 -25.56 -4.67
CA ARG A 151 7.27 -24.96 -3.44
C ARG A 151 7.12 -23.46 -3.55
N VAL A 152 6.64 -22.83 -2.50
CA VAL A 152 6.49 -21.38 -2.43
C VAL A 152 7.27 -20.85 -1.26
N ASN A 153 8.09 -19.84 -1.53
CA ASN A 153 8.80 -19.08 -0.52
C ASN A 153 8.36 -17.62 -0.58
N THR A 154 8.22 -17.00 0.59
CA THR A 154 7.81 -15.61 0.76
C THR A 154 8.93 -14.87 1.47
N THR A 155 9.45 -13.81 0.86
CA THR A 155 10.40 -12.91 1.54
C THR A 155 9.84 -11.50 1.57
N THR A 156 9.92 -10.86 2.74
CA THR A 156 9.50 -9.47 2.94
C THR A 156 10.72 -8.56 2.93
N ARG A 157 10.62 -7.44 2.24
CA ARG A 157 11.65 -6.41 2.14
C ARG A 157 11.05 -5.02 2.39
N GLU A 158 11.93 -4.04 2.54
CA GLU A 158 11.52 -2.64 2.57
C GLU A 158 10.81 -2.23 1.28
N THR A 159 9.86 -1.30 1.41
CA THR A 159 9.00 -0.85 0.30
C THR A 159 9.76 -0.34 -0.90
N VAL A 160 10.93 0.28 -0.69
CA VAL A 160 11.82 0.74 -1.77
C VAL A 160 12.24 -0.38 -2.73
N SER A 161 12.32 -1.63 -2.25
CA SER A 161 12.66 -2.79 -3.09
C SER A 161 11.58 -3.08 -4.15
N CYS A 162 10.33 -2.66 -3.91
CA CYS A 162 9.23 -2.84 -4.85
C CYS A 162 9.06 -1.65 -5.80
N LEU A 163 9.92 -0.63 -5.72
CA LEU A 163 9.77 0.58 -6.52
C LEU A 163 9.72 0.30 -8.04
N PRO A 164 10.60 -0.53 -8.65
CA PRO A 164 10.49 -0.85 -10.07
C PRO A 164 9.17 -1.54 -10.41
N SER A 165 8.77 -2.50 -9.57
CA SER A 165 7.51 -3.23 -9.74
C SER A 165 6.28 -2.33 -9.63
N LYS A 166 6.27 -1.40 -8.69
CA LYS A 166 5.20 -0.41 -8.52
C LYS A 166 5.10 0.49 -9.74
N GLN A 167 6.23 1.01 -10.21
CA GLN A 167 6.29 1.86 -11.40
C GLN A 167 5.78 1.14 -12.65
N ILE A 168 6.16 -0.12 -12.86
CA ILE A 168 5.61 -0.94 -13.95
C ILE A 168 4.11 -1.16 -13.77
N GLY A 169 3.63 -1.46 -12.56
CA GLY A 169 2.20 -1.59 -12.27
C GLY A 169 1.40 -0.32 -12.56
N ASP A 170 1.97 0.85 -12.27
CA ASP A 170 1.37 2.15 -12.58
C ASP A 170 1.32 2.41 -14.10
N LEU A 171 2.38 2.03 -14.85
CA LEU A 171 2.38 2.06 -16.31
C LEU A 171 1.28 1.17 -16.89
N VAL A 172 1.15 -0.06 -16.40
CA VAL A 172 0.11 -1.00 -16.83
C VAL A 172 -1.28 -0.40 -16.58
N ARG A 173 -1.50 0.21 -15.41
CA ARG A 173 -2.80 0.84 -15.09
C ARG A 173 -3.11 1.98 -16.03
N SER A 174 -2.14 2.85 -16.30
CA SER A 174 -2.31 3.95 -17.26
C SER A 174 -2.53 3.45 -18.68
N ALA A 175 -1.78 2.44 -19.13
CA ALA A 175 -1.97 1.80 -20.44
C ALA A 175 -3.38 1.20 -20.58
N LYS A 176 -3.84 0.47 -19.56
CA LYS A 176 -5.22 -0.05 -19.51
C LYS A 176 -6.24 1.08 -19.61
N GLN A 177 -6.10 2.14 -18.82
CA GLN A 177 -7.03 3.26 -18.82
C GLN A 177 -7.10 3.93 -20.19
N VAL A 178 -5.97 4.10 -20.88
CA VAL A 178 -5.95 4.66 -22.24
C VAL A 178 -6.66 3.73 -23.23
N LEU A 179 -6.38 2.43 -23.18
CA LEU A 179 -7.00 1.43 -24.06
C LEU A 179 -8.49 1.23 -23.79
N GLU A 180 -8.95 1.40 -22.55
CA GLU A 180 -10.37 1.32 -22.16
C GLU A 180 -11.19 2.47 -22.76
N ASN A 181 -10.55 3.61 -23.04
CA ASN A 181 -11.18 4.79 -23.65
C ASN A 181 -10.99 4.83 -25.18
N LEU A 182 -10.53 3.74 -25.79
CA LEU A 182 -10.27 3.69 -27.23
C LEU A 182 -11.52 3.22 -27.99
N ASP A 183 -12.05 4.08 -28.87
CA ASP A 183 -13.23 3.76 -29.69
C ASP A 183 -12.89 3.00 -30.97
N ASN A 184 -11.64 3.04 -31.41
CA ASN A 184 -11.17 2.44 -32.66
C ASN A 184 -10.31 1.20 -32.40
N ASP A 185 -10.25 0.30 -33.38
CA ASP A 185 -9.35 -0.85 -33.31
C ASP A 185 -7.90 -0.41 -33.56
N LEU A 186 -6.95 -1.10 -32.94
CA LEU A 186 -5.51 -0.86 -33.17
C LEU A 186 -5.05 -1.80 -34.28
N MET A 187 -4.75 -1.29 -35.47
CA MET A 187 -4.39 -2.12 -36.62
C MET A 187 -2.88 -2.31 -36.75
N THR A 188 -2.09 -1.35 -36.29
CA THR A 188 -0.62 -1.36 -36.45
C THR A 188 0.13 -1.12 -35.13
N VAL A 189 1.40 -1.53 -35.11
CA VAL A 189 2.33 -1.23 -34.01
C VAL A 189 2.47 0.27 -33.79
N THR A 190 2.54 1.06 -34.87
CA THR A 190 2.68 2.52 -34.78
C THR A 190 1.45 3.18 -34.16
N GLU A 191 0.25 2.75 -34.55
CA GLU A 191 -1.01 3.23 -33.93
C GLU A 191 -1.08 2.86 -32.46
N ALA A 192 -0.77 1.60 -32.12
CA ALA A 192 -0.75 1.14 -30.73
C ALA A 192 0.27 1.91 -29.89
N GLN A 193 1.45 2.20 -30.44
CA GLN A 193 2.47 3.00 -29.78
C GLN A 193 1.98 4.43 -29.55
N LEU A 194 1.42 5.09 -30.57
CA LEU A 194 0.91 6.47 -30.47
C LEU A 194 -0.19 6.59 -29.42
N VAL A 195 -1.09 5.61 -29.35
CA VAL A 195 -2.13 5.56 -28.32
C VAL A 195 -1.50 5.36 -26.94
N LEU A 196 -0.62 4.37 -26.78
CA LEU A 196 -0.02 4.08 -25.48
C LEU A 196 0.96 5.16 -24.98
N ASP A 197 1.55 5.96 -25.86
CA ASP A 197 2.34 7.14 -25.48
C ASP A 197 1.48 8.20 -24.75
N GLN A 198 0.15 8.19 -24.93
CA GLN A 198 -0.78 9.03 -24.17
C GLN A 198 -0.89 8.64 -22.70
N ALA A 199 -0.38 7.47 -22.29
CA ALA A 199 -0.28 7.04 -20.90
C ALA A 199 0.72 7.87 -20.07
N ARG A 200 1.09 9.06 -20.56
CA ARG A 200 1.98 10.07 -19.95
C ARG A 200 3.33 9.51 -19.52
N SER A 201 3.81 8.52 -20.27
CA SER A 201 5.03 7.77 -19.94
C SER A 201 5.88 7.51 -21.20
N PRO A 202 6.24 8.57 -21.95
CA PRO A 202 6.97 8.42 -23.21
C PRO A 202 8.30 7.68 -22.98
N GLY A 203 8.61 6.74 -23.87
CA GLY A 203 9.86 5.96 -23.86
C GLY A 203 9.93 4.84 -22.81
N ARG A 204 8.91 4.67 -21.96
CA ARG A 204 8.86 3.62 -20.94
C ARG A 204 7.93 2.46 -21.29
N LEU A 205 7.24 2.58 -22.42
CA LEU A 205 6.42 1.53 -23.01
C LEU A 205 6.80 1.45 -24.48
N THR A 206 7.22 0.26 -24.91
CA THR A 206 7.54 -0.01 -26.32
C THR A 206 6.69 -1.15 -26.83
N VAL A 207 5.80 -0.87 -27.79
CA VAL A 207 4.99 -1.87 -28.47
C VAL A 207 5.88 -2.68 -29.41
N LYS A 208 5.80 -4.00 -29.29
CA LYS A 208 6.55 -4.95 -30.12
C LYS A 208 5.67 -5.60 -31.18
N LYS A 209 4.42 -5.89 -30.84
CA LYS A 209 3.51 -6.64 -31.72
C LYS A 209 2.07 -6.24 -31.46
N VAL A 210 1.27 -6.24 -32.51
CA VAL A 210 -0.19 -6.18 -32.45
C VAL A 210 -0.72 -7.40 -33.19
N ALA A 211 -1.64 -8.12 -32.55
CA ALA A 211 -2.25 -9.31 -33.11
C ALA A 211 -3.77 -9.24 -32.98
N HIS A 212 -4.46 -9.63 -34.06
CA HIS A 212 -5.92 -9.59 -34.13
C HIS A 212 -6.50 -10.99 -34.00
N GLY A 213 -7.30 -11.17 -32.96
CA GLY A 213 -8.22 -12.28 -32.84
C GLY A 213 -9.57 -11.96 -33.47
N LYS A 214 -10.48 -12.94 -33.46
CA LYS A 214 -11.85 -12.75 -33.95
C LYS A 214 -12.62 -11.68 -33.17
N ARG A 215 -12.35 -11.54 -31.87
CA ARG A 215 -13.10 -10.65 -30.95
C ARG A 215 -12.20 -9.71 -30.14
N THR A 216 -10.89 -9.88 -30.20
CA THR A 216 -9.94 -9.15 -29.35
C THR A 216 -8.75 -8.71 -30.16
N THR A 217 -8.17 -7.59 -29.79
CA THR A 217 -6.85 -7.15 -30.24
C THR A 217 -5.89 -7.32 -29.08
N ILE A 218 -4.72 -7.90 -29.35
CA ILE A 218 -3.68 -8.16 -28.36
C ILE A 218 -2.47 -7.30 -28.73
N VAL A 219 -2.09 -6.41 -27.83
CA VAL A 219 -0.89 -5.59 -27.95
C VAL A 219 0.17 -6.17 -27.02
N THR A 220 1.30 -6.58 -27.58
CA THR A 220 2.48 -7.00 -26.82
C THR A 220 3.42 -5.81 -26.66
N ALA A 221 3.74 -5.46 -25.43
CA ALA A 221 4.61 -4.32 -25.12
C ALA A 221 5.63 -4.67 -24.05
N VAL A 222 6.82 -4.05 -24.14
CA VAL A 222 7.82 -4.02 -23.08
C VAL A 222 7.58 -2.76 -22.26
N LEU A 223 7.43 -2.93 -20.95
CA LEU A 223 7.33 -1.83 -19.99
C LEU A 223 8.60 -1.78 -19.15
N THR A 224 9.15 -0.58 -19.01
CA THR A 224 10.43 -0.34 -18.33
C THR A 224 10.22 0.59 -17.15
N ASP A 225 10.88 0.28 -16.03
CA ASP A 225 10.88 1.17 -14.87
C ASP A 225 11.58 2.52 -15.18
N MET A 226 11.53 3.49 -14.28
CA MET A 226 12.13 4.82 -14.53
C MET A 226 13.65 4.77 -14.62
N ALA A 227 14.30 3.81 -13.95
CA ALA A 227 15.75 3.70 -13.95
C ALA A 227 16.30 2.86 -15.12
N GLY A 228 15.44 2.22 -15.92
CA GLY A 228 15.88 1.32 -16.99
C GLY A 228 16.55 0.04 -16.48
N THR A 229 16.20 -0.38 -15.26
CA THR A 229 16.79 -1.54 -14.57
C THR A 229 15.96 -2.80 -14.72
N VAL A 230 14.65 -2.67 -14.90
CA VAL A 230 13.71 -3.78 -15.03
C VAL A 230 12.83 -3.56 -16.24
N ASP A 231 12.84 -4.55 -17.13
CA ASP A 231 11.92 -4.68 -18.26
C ASP A 231 10.94 -5.81 -17.99
N GLN A 232 9.66 -5.57 -18.24
CA GLN A 232 8.62 -6.58 -18.16
C GLN A 232 7.79 -6.59 -19.43
N CYS A 233 7.68 -7.78 -20.03
CA CYS A 233 6.76 -8.01 -21.14
C CYS A 233 5.32 -8.13 -20.65
N TYR A 234 4.41 -7.50 -21.40
CA TYR A 234 2.99 -7.48 -21.14
C TYR A 234 2.17 -7.79 -22.37
N LEU A 235 1.08 -8.50 -22.14
CA LEU A 235 -0.01 -8.71 -23.10
C LEU A 235 -1.21 -7.86 -22.66
N LEU A 236 -1.49 -6.82 -23.43
CA LEU A 236 -2.65 -5.95 -23.27
C LEU A 236 -3.73 -6.45 -24.24
N THR A 237 -4.80 -7.01 -23.71
CA THR A 237 -5.91 -7.54 -24.52
C THR A 237 -7.11 -6.63 -24.39
N LEU A 238 -7.58 -6.10 -25.52
CA LEU A 238 -8.75 -5.23 -25.62
C LEU A 238 -9.82 -5.88 -26.50
N PRO A 239 -11.12 -5.67 -26.23
CA PRO A 239 -12.19 -6.10 -27.12
C PRO A 239 -12.11 -5.32 -28.45
N ARG A 240 -12.50 -5.95 -29.56
CA ARG A 240 -12.67 -5.21 -30.81
C ARG A 240 -13.95 -4.36 -30.76
N PRO A 241 -13.94 -3.14 -31.34
CA PRO A 241 -15.14 -2.32 -31.47
C PRO A 241 -16.21 -3.03 -32.30
N GLY A 242 -17.48 -2.82 -31.95
CA GLY A 242 -18.63 -3.46 -32.62
C GLY A 242 -19.09 -4.81 -32.06
N ASN A 243 -18.50 -5.29 -30.96
CA ASN A 243 -19.04 -6.44 -30.22
C ASN A 243 -20.18 -6.01 -29.28
N GLU A 244 -21.30 -6.75 -29.28
CA GLU A 244 -22.53 -6.46 -28.51
C GLU A 244 -22.34 -6.42 -26.99
N VAL A 245 -21.22 -6.97 -26.48
CA VAL A 245 -20.81 -6.84 -25.07
C VAL A 245 -19.32 -6.51 -25.04
N PRO A 246 -18.94 -5.25 -24.76
CA PRO A 246 -17.54 -4.88 -24.55
C PRO A 246 -16.99 -5.64 -23.33
N GLY A 247 -16.01 -6.51 -23.54
CA GLY A 247 -15.23 -7.09 -22.44
C GLY A 247 -14.25 -6.07 -21.86
N PRO A 248 -13.87 -6.14 -20.57
CA PRO A 248 -12.90 -5.20 -20.02
C PRO A 248 -11.52 -5.40 -20.68
N VAL A 249 -10.73 -4.33 -20.77
CA VAL A 249 -9.32 -4.44 -21.13
C VAL A 249 -8.60 -5.21 -20.02
N THR A 250 -7.82 -6.21 -20.42
CA THR A 250 -7.00 -7.01 -19.50
C THR A 250 -5.53 -6.80 -19.79
N ALA A 251 -4.72 -6.89 -18.74
CA ALA A 251 -3.26 -6.85 -18.85
C ALA A 251 -2.70 -8.03 -18.08
N ALA A 252 -1.82 -8.80 -18.71
CA ALA A 252 -1.13 -9.91 -18.07
C ALA A 252 0.38 -9.80 -18.32
N PRO A 253 1.22 -9.99 -17.29
CA PRO A 253 2.64 -10.15 -17.51
C PRO A 253 2.90 -11.41 -18.34
N ALA A 254 3.88 -11.32 -19.24
CA ALA A 254 4.33 -12.42 -20.08
C ALA A 254 5.83 -12.64 -19.90
N SER A 255 6.28 -13.88 -20.06
CA SER A 255 7.70 -14.23 -19.97
C SER A 255 8.52 -13.70 -21.15
N SER A 256 7.86 -13.32 -22.26
CA SER A 256 8.52 -12.80 -23.46
C SER A 256 7.62 -11.87 -24.26
N CYS A 257 8.28 -11.03 -25.05
CA CYS A 257 7.76 -10.26 -26.16
C CYS A 257 8.42 -10.82 -27.44
#